data_AF-A0A952BMG0-F1
#
_entry.id   AF-A0A952BMG0-F1
#
_cell.length_a   1.000
_cell.length_b   1.000
_cell.length_c   1.000
_cell.angle_alpha   90.00
_cell.angle_beta   90.00
_cell.angle_gamma   90.00
#
_symmetry.space_group_name_H-M   'P 1'
#
loop_
_entity.id
_entity.type
_entity.pdbx_description
1 polymer ?
#
loop_
_entity_poly.entity_id
_entity_poly.type
_entity_poly.pdbx_seq_one_letter_code
_entity_poly.pdbx_strand_id
1 'polypeptide(L)' 'EAQVLATMIISKGRLATRAALRAIRTGLDSPFAEGLAHESELFGELCETVDKKEGIAAFLEKRPPKFSDH' A
#
# COMPACT_ATOMS: atom_id res chain seq x y z
N GLU A 1 -14.71 6.53 -16.68
CA GLU A 1 -13.28 6.21 -16.39
C GLU A 1 -12.89 6.51 -14.94
N ALA A 2 -13.04 7.75 -14.46
CA ALA A 2 -12.69 8.12 -13.07
C ALA A 2 -13.35 7.25 -11.98
N GLN A 3 -14.62 6.87 -12.15
CA GLN A 3 -15.34 6.00 -11.21
C GLN A 3 -14.75 4.59 -11.14
N VAL A 4 -14.30 4.02 -12.27
CA VAL A 4 -13.70 2.68 -12.31
C VAL A 4 -12.38 2.69 -11.54
N LEU A 5 -11.57 3.73 -11.74
CA LEU A 5 -10.32 3.92 -11.00
C LEU A 5 -10.57 4.09 -9.49
N ALA A 6 -11.56 4.90 -9.11
CA ALA A 6 -11.93 5.08 -7.71
C ALA A 6 -12.33 3.76 -7.05
N THR A 7 -13.16 2.94 -7.71
CA THR A 7 -13.55 1.62 -7.21
C THR A 7 -12.35 0.69 -7.04
N MET A 8 -11.40 0.72 -7.99
CA MET A 8 -10.16 -0.06 -7.85
C MET A 8 -9.32 0.38 -6.65
N ILE A 9 -9.20 1.69 -6.40
CA ILE A 9 -8.45 2.23 -5.26
C ILE A 9 -9.12 1.85 -3.95
N ILE A 10 -10.46 1.97 -3.87
CA ILE A 10 -11.24 1.60 -2.68
C ILE A 10 -11.12 0.11 -2.36
N SER A 11 -10.88 -0.75 -3.36
CA SER A 11 -10.66 -2.19 -3.15
C SER A 11 -9.32 -2.54 -2.48
N LYS A 12 -8.42 -1.57 -2.31
CA LYS A 12 -7.10 -1.77 -1.67
C LYS A 12 -7.15 -1.34 -0.20
N GLY A 13 -6.24 -1.86 0.61
CA GLY A 13 -6.09 -1.42 2.00
C GLY A 13 -5.79 0.08 2.08
N ARG A 14 -6.48 0.81 2.95
CA ARG A 14 -6.34 2.27 3.08
C ARG A 14 -4.94 2.66 3.52
N LEU A 15 -4.36 1.90 4.45
CA LEU A 15 -3.00 2.13 4.96
C LEU A 15 -1.97 2.01 3.85
N ALA A 16 -2.03 0.94 3.05
CA ALA A 16 -1.13 0.71 1.93
C ALA A 16 -1.26 1.79 0.85
N THR A 17 -2.50 2.17 0.49
CA THR A 17 -2.76 3.24 -0.50
C THR A 17 -2.20 4.58 -0.03
N ARG A 18 -2.37 4.92 1.26
CA ARG A 18 -1.84 6.16 1.84
C ARG A 18 -0.32 6.18 1.86
N ALA A 19 0.30 5.08 2.27
CA ALA A 19 1.76 4.94 2.29
C ALA A 19 2.35 5.05 0.88
N ALA A 20 1.75 4.39 -0.11
CA ALA A 20 2.17 4.51 -1.50
C ALA A 20 2.11 5.96 -2.01
N LEU A 21 1.02 6.68 -1.71
CA LEU A 21 0.90 8.09 -2.10
C LEU A 21 1.95 8.97 -1.41
N ARG A 22 2.29 8.68 -0.15
CA ARG A 22 3.34 9.39 0.59
C ARG A 22 4.72 9.12 -0.01
N ALA A 23 5.06 7.86 -0.27
CA ALA A 23 6.31 7.46 -0.90
C ALA A 23 6.50 8.16 -2.26
N ILE A 24 5.46 8.20 -3.10
CA ILE A 24 5.50 8.87 -4.41
C ILE A 24 5.75 10.38 -4.23
N ARG A 25 4.97 11.06 -3.38
CA ARG A 25 5.09 12.52 -3.20
C ARG A 25 6.47 12.90 -2.65
N THR A 26 6.92 12.21 -1.61
CA THR A 26 8.21 12.50 -0.99
C THR A 26 9.37 12.11 -1.92
N GLY A 27 9.27 10.98 -2.61
CA GLY A 27 10.30 10.51 -3.55
C GLY A 27 10.49 11.41 -4.77
N LEU A 28 9.45 12.13 -5.21
CA LEU A 28 9.55 13.10 -6.31
C LEU A 28 10.39 14.33 -5.95
N ASP A 29 10.39 14.73 -4.67
CA ASP A 29 11.09 15.92 -4.17
C ASP A 29 12.43 15.58 -3.47
N SER A 30 12.81 14.30 -3.40
CA SER A 30 13.99 13.83 -2.65
C SER A 30 15.06 13.25 -3.57
N PRO A 31 16.35 13.28 -3.18
CA PRO A 31 17.39 12.50 -3.84
C PRO A 31 17.01 11.02 -3.89
N PHE A 32 17.36 10.35 -4.99
CA PHE A 32 16.94 8.96 -5.26
C PHE A 32 17.22 7.99 -4.10
N ALA A 33 18.41 8.08 -3.48
CA ALA A 33 18.78 7.22 -2.36
C ALA A 33 17.92 7.46 -1.11
N GLU A 34 17.56 8.70 -0.82
CA GLU A 34 16.70 9.06 0.31
C GLU A 34 15.25 8.64 0.06
N GLY A 35 14.77 8.80 -1.18
CA GLY A 35 13.45 8.31 -1.61
C GLY A 35 13.31 6.79 -1.42
N LEU A 36 14.33 6.02 -1.81
CA LEU A 36 14.36 4.57 -1.61
C LEU A 36 14.38 4.19 -0.12
N ALA A 37 15.16 4.89 0.69
CA ALA A 37 15.20 4.66 2.13
C ALA A 37 13.83 4.92 2.77
N HIS A 38 13.16 6.01 2.38
CA HIS A 38 11.84 6.35 2.87
C HIS A 38 10.76 5.35 2.42
N GLU A 39 10.82 4.88 1.17
CA GLU A 39 9.92 3.83 0.67
C GLU A 39 10.11 2.52 1.46
N SER A 40 11.36 2.14 1.76
CA SER A 40 11.66 0.94 2.54
C SER A 40 11.12 1.04 3.98
N GLU A 41 11.21 2.20 4.60
CA GLU A 41 10.66 2.45 5.95
C GLU A 41 9.13 2.29 5.95
N LEU A 42 8.43 2.97 5.04
CA LEU A 42 6.98 2.88 4.90
C LEU A 42 6.53 1.45 4.58
N PHE A 43 7.29 0.72 3.75
CA PHE A 43 7.02 -0.68 3.47
C PHE A 43 7.19 -1.56 4.72
N GLY A 44 8.21 -1.29 5.54
CA GLY A 44 8.43 -1.97 6.82
C GLY A 44 7.26 -1.80 7.77
N GLU A 45 6.76 -0.57 7.95
CA GLU A 45 5.58 -0.27 8.77
C GLU A 45 4.35 -1.06 8.31
N LEU A 46 4.12 -1.12 6.98
CA LEU A 46 3.01 -1.88 6.43
C LEU A 46 3.15 -3.39 6.66
N CYS A 47 4.37 -3.92 6.78
CA CYS A 47 4.57 -5.35 6.98
C CYS A 47 4.03 -5.87 8.32
N GLU A 48 3.90 -4.98 9.30
CA GLU A 48 3.36 -5.31 10.62
C GLU A 48 1.83 -5.33 10.66
N THR A 49 1.17 -4.70 9.68
CA THR A 49 -0.29 -4.55 9.64
C THR A 49 -1.01 -5.88 9.38
N VAL A 50 -2.27 -5.97 9.85
CA VAL A 50 -3.11 -7.15 9.63
C VAL A 50 -3.47 -7.26 8.14
N ASP A 51 -3.71 -6.11 7.49
CA ASP A 51 -4.00 -6.03 6.07
C ASP A 51 -2.90 -6.62 5.18
N LYS A 52 -1.61 -6.50 5.57
CA LYS A 52 -0.52 -7.15 4.84
C LYS A 52 -0.61 -8.67 4.94
N LYS A 53 -0.83 -9.21 6.14
CA LYS A 53 -0.94 -10.65 6.37
C LYS A 53 -2.11 -11.24 5.60
N GLU A 54 -3.26 -10.57 5.68
CA GLU A 54 -4.47 -10.94 4.93
C GLU A 54 -4.26 -10.84 3.41
N GLY A 55 -3.58 -9.80 2.93
CA GLY A 55 -3.25 -9.66 1.50
C GLY A 55 -2.38 -10.81 0.98
N ILE A 56 -1.38 -11.24 1.77
CA ILE A 56 -0.54 -12.39 1.43
C ILE A 56 -1.35 -13.69 1.48
N ALA A 57 -2.13 -13.90 2.55
CA ALA A 57 -2.95 -15.10 2.70
C ALA A 57 -3.97 -15.24 1.56
N ALA A 58 -4.70 -14.16 1.26
CA ALA A 58 -5.67 -14.13 0.16
C ALA A 58 -5.02 -14.38 -1.21
N PHE A 59 -3.80 -13.88 -1.43
CA PHE A 59 -3.04 -14.16 -2.64
C PHE A 59 -2.66 -15.65 -2.76
N LEU A 60 -2.15 -16.25 -1.68
CA LEU A 60 -1.82 -17.68 -1.64
C LEU A 60 -3.06 -18.57 -1.79
N GLU A 61 -4.17 -18.17 -1.19
CA GLU A 61 -5.47 -18.86 -1.23
C GLU A 61 -6.28 -18.57 -2.52
N LYS A 62 -5.77 -17.69 -3.41
CA LYS A 62 -6.43 -17.26 -4.67
C LYS A 62 -7.86 -16.74 -4.46
N ARG A 63 -8.10 -16.05 -3.34
CA ARG A 63 -9.38 -15.41 -3.02
C ARG A 63 -9.23 -13.90 -2.95
N PRO A 64 -10.33 -13.12 -3.04
CA PRO A 64 -10.25 -11.69 -2.78
C PRO A 64 -9.85 -11.42 -1.32
N PRO A 65 -8.91 -10.48 -1.07
CA PRO A 65 -8.53 -10.07 0.28
C PRO A 65 -9.65 -9.27 0.94
N LYS A 66 -9.78 -9.41 2.27
CA LYS A 66 -10.71 -8.63 3.09
C LYS A 66 -9.93 -7.67 3.99
N PHE A 67 -9.60 -6.50 3.46
CA PHE A 67 -8.93 -5.47 4.24
C PHE A 67 -9.87 -4.88 5.29
N SER A 68 -9.36 -4.69 6.51
CA SER A 68 -10.11 -4.19 7.66
C SER A 68 -9.60 -2.86 8.21
N ASP A 69 -8.65 -2.22 7.51
CA ASP A 69 -8.04 -0.93 7.87
C ASP A 69 -7.31 -0.93 9.24
N HIS A 70 -6.78 -2.10 9.64
CA HIS A 70 -6.03 -2.33 10.89
C HIS A 70 -4.61 -2.87 10.66
#